data_AF-A0A925ZAR0-F1
#
_entry.id   AF-A0A925ZAR0-F1
#
_cell.length_a   1.000
_cell.length_b   1.000
_cell.length_c   1.000
_cell.angle_alpha   90.00
_cell.angle_beta   90.00
_cell.angle_gamma   90.00
#
_symmetry.space_group_name_H-M   'P 1'
#
loop_
_entity.id
_entity.type
_entity.pdbx_description
1 polymer ?
#
loop_
_entity_poly.entity_id
_entity_poly.type
_entity_poly.pdbx_seq_one_letter_code
_entity_poly.pdbx_strand_id
1 'polypeptide(L)'
;NAAIALEVGKGLSNTQWTIAMARSSDPASATSQFYVNLVDNSSSLDPGPLNGAGYAVFGSVTTGTSVVTSVAGAPCSEIPFFLPSGECTPSPNVVVTTAVQSQ
;
A
#
# COMPACT_ATOMS: atom_id res chain seq x y z
N ASN A 1 5.70 -16.69 -5.26
CA ASN A 1 4.75 -15.83 -5.98
C ASN A 1 5.51 -15.20 -7.14
N ALA A 2 4.98 -15.25 -8.36
CA ALA A 2 5.65 -14.64 -9.52
C ALA A 2 5.44 -13.13 -9.50
N ALA A 3 6.46 -12.37 -9.90
CA ALA A 3 6.33 -10.93 -10.01
C ALA A 3 5.49 -10.53 -11.24
N ILE A 4 4.77 -9.42 -11.14
CA ILE A 4 3.88 -8.92 -12.19
C ILE A 4 4.45 -7.64 -12.83
N ALA A 5 4.05 -7.38 -14.07
CA ALA A 5 4.41 -6.17 -14.78
C ALA A 5 3.81 -4.93 -14.09
N LEU A 6 4.51 -3.79 -14.19
CA LEU A 6 4.04 -2.54 -13.62
C LEU A 6 2.94 -1.91 -14.49
N GLU A 7 1.78 -1.64 -13.89
CA GLU A 7 0.60 -1.08 -14.58
C GLU A 7 0.33 0.39 -14.20
N VAL A 8 1.32 1.26 -14.35
CA VAL A 8 1.19 2.72 -14.12
C VAL A 8 0.78 3.47 -15.39
N GLY A 9 0.41 4.75 -15.26
CA GLY A 9 0.05 5.60 -16.40
C GLY A 9 -1.31 5.26 -17.03
N LYS A 10 -2.17 4.54 -16.30
CA LYS A 10 -3.52 4.15 -16.72
C LYS A 10 -4.63 5.10 -16.25
N GLY A 11 -4.26 6.32 -15.86
CA GLY A 11 -5.19 7.33 -15.35
C GLY A 11 -5.58 7.16 -13.88
N LEU A 12 -4.96 6.22 -13.16
CA LEU A 12 -5.14 6.03 -11.72
C LEU A 12 -3.98 6.67 -10.96
N SER A 13 -4.30 7.31 -9.84
CA SER A 13 -3.39 8.14 -9.03
C SER A 13 -3.47 7.72 -7.56
N ASN A 14 -2.36 7.83 -6.83
CA ASN A 14 -2.22 7.48 -5.41
C ASN A 14 -2.91 8.50 -4.48
N THR A 15 -4.18 8.78 -4.73
CA THR A 15 -5.01 9.66 -3.91
C THR A 15 -5.61 8.90 -2.72
N GLN A 16 -6.23 9.64 -1.80
CA GLN A 16 -6.82 9.07 -0.60
C GLN A 16 -7.78 7.90 -0.91
N TRP A 17 -7.68 6.83 -0.13
CA TRP A 17 -8.49 5.60 -0.17
C TRP A 17 -8.24 4.68 -1.37
N THR A 18 -7.25 4.97 -2.21
CA THR A 18 -6.83 4.06 -3.27
C THR A 18 -5.99 2.90 -2.71
N ILE A 19 -6.04 1.75 -3.39
CA ILE A 19 -5.26 0.56 -3.10
C ILE A 19 -4.23 0.37 -4.22
N ALA A 20 -2.98 0.18 -3.85
CA ALA A 20 -1.86 0.04 -4.78
C ALA A 20 -0.92 -1.10 -4.40
N MET A 21 -0.17 -1.59 -5.39
CA MET A 21 0.78 -2.68 -5.22
C MET A 21 2.08 -2.18 -4.59
N ALA A 22 2.52 -2.81 -3.50
CA ALA A 22 3.87 -2.62 -2.98
C ALA A 22 4.89 -3.41 -3.82
N ARG A 23 6.10 -2.87 -3.95
CA ARG A 23 7.19 -3.42 -4.77
C ARG A 23 8.55 -3.07 -4.16
N SER A 24 9.60 -3.75 -4.62
CA SER A 24 10.98 -3.35 -4.35
C SER A 24 11.44 -2.29 -5.37
N SER A 25 12.75 -2.06 -5.47
CA SER A 25 13.33 -1.07 -6.40
C SER A 25 13.07 -1.39 -7.87
N ASP A 26 12.99 -2.67 -8.24
CA ASP A 26 12.64 -3.09 -9.60
C ASP A 26 11.14 -2.78 -9.86
N PRO A 27 10.81 -2.00 -10.90
CA PRO A 27 9.44 -1.68 -11.28
C PRO A 27 8.52 -2.91 -11.41
N ALA A 28 9.03 -4.04 -11.91
CA ALA A 28 8.25 -5.26 -12.17
C ALA A 28 8.42 -6.33 -11.06
N SER A 29 8.59 -5.90 -9.80
CA SER A 29 8.82 -6.79 -8.64
C SER A 29 7.60 -7.01 -7.74
N ALA A 30 6.48 -6.33 -8.01
CA ALA A 30 5.25 -6.49 -7.24
C ALA A 30 4.79 -7.96 -7.28
N THR A 31 4.37 -8.49 -6.13
CA THR A 31 3.87 -9.87 -6.01
C THR A 31 2.49 -9.90 -5.34
N SER A 32 2.42 -9.91 -4.00
CA SER A 32 1.16 -9.99 -3.25
C SER A 32 0.98 -8.90 -2.19
N GLN A 33 2.01 -8.09 -1.95
CA GLN A 33 1.90 -7.01 -0.98
C GLN A 33 1.15 -5.82 -1.59
N PHE A 34 0.25 -5.23 -0.81
CA PHE A 34 -0.51 -4.05 -1.18
C PHE A 34 -0.54 -3.06 -0.01
N TYR A 35 -0.85 -1.81 -0.31
CA TYR A 35 -1.09 -0.78 0.70
C TYR A 35 -2.34 0.03 0.34
N VAL A 36 -2.87 0.73 1.35
CA VAL A 36 -3.99 1.66 1.19
C VAL A 36 -3.48 3.08 1.47
N ASN A 37 -3.76 4.01 0.56
CA ASN A 37 -3.44 5.41 0.73
C ASN A 37 -4.38 6.06 1.76
N LEU A 38 -3.86 6.50 2.92
CA LEU A 38 -4.67 7.18 3.95
C LEU A 38 -4.86 8.68 3.70
N VAL A 39 -4.01 9.25 2.85
CA VAL A 39 -3.99 10.64 2.39
C VAL A 39 -3.66 10.67 0.90
N ASP A 40 -3.66 11.84 0.29
CA ASP A 40 -3.17 12.01 -1.08
C ASP A 40 -1.63 11.95 -1.12
N ASN A 41 -1.10 10.92 -1.78
CA ASN A 41 0.32 10.67 -1.97
C ASN A 41 0.74 10.79 -3.45
N SER A 42 -0.13 11.30 -4.32
CA SER A 42 0.12 11.41 -5.77
C SER A 42 1.45 12.09 -6.10
N SER A 43 1.79 13.15 -5.39
CA SER A 43 3.05 13.90 -5.59
C SER A 43 4.32 13.07 -5.37
N SER A 44 4.24 11.98 -4.61
CA SER A 44 5.40 11.14 -4.23
C SER A 44 5.35 9.73 -4.83
N LEU A 45 4.15 9.18 -5.05
CA LEU A 45 3.96 7.77 -5.44
C LEU A 45 3.49 7.59 -6.88
N ASP A 46 2.98 8.63 -7.54
CA ASP A 46 2.66 8.55 -8.96
C ASP A 46 3.93 8.60 -9.81
N PRO A 47 3.94 7.96 -11.00
CA PRO A 47 5.08 8.01 -11.90
C PRO A 47 5.41 9.45 -12.26
N GLY A 48 6.68 9.81 -12.22
CA GLY A 48 7.10 11.17 -12.50
C GLY A 48 8.62 11.31 -12.60
N PRO A 49 9.11 12.45 -13.10
CA PRO A 49 10.54 12.68 -13.30
C PRO A 49 11.38 12.48 -12.02
N LEU A 50 10.81 12.83 -10.87
CA LEU A 50 11.45 12.71 -9.55
C LEU A 50 11.08 11.41 -8.80
N ASN A 51 9.96 10.79 -9.18
CA ASN A 51 9.36 9.65 -8.46
C ASN A 51 9.63 8.29 -9.16
N GLY A 52 10.36 8.34 -10.28
CA GLY A 52 10.66 7.17 -11.11
C GLY A 52 9.39 6.52 -11.65
N ALA A 53 9.35 5.18 -11.58
CA ALA A 53 8.27 4.39 -12.15
C ALA A 53 6.95 4.48 -11.37
N GLY A 54 6.93 5.03 -10.15
CA GLY A 54 5.73 5.12 -9.32
C GLY A 54 5.18 3.77 -8.84
N TYR A 55 3.92 3.76 -8.39
CA TYR A 55 3.22 2.60 -7.85
C TYR A 55 1.83 2.45 -8.47
N ALA A 56 1.51 1.22 -8.90
CA ALA A 56 0.27 0.93 -9.62
C ALA A 56 -0.93 0.84 -8.67
N VAL A 57 -1.84 1.81 -8.80
CA VAL A 57 -3.18 1.76 -8.19
C VAL A 57 -4.06 0.82 -8.99
N PHE A 58 -4.81 -0.05 -8.31
CA PHE A 58 -5.70 -1.03 -8.95
C PHE A 58 -7.12 -1.05 -8.35
N GLY A 59 -7.39 -0.22 -7.34
CA GLY A 59 -8.73 -0.14 -6.73
C GLY A 59 -8.83 0.96 -5.68
N SER A 60 -9.96 1.00 -5.00
CA SER A 60 -10.22 1.91 -3.88
C SER A 60 -11.11 1.25 -2.82
N VAL A 61 -11.01 1.76 -1.59
CA VAL A 61 -11.87 1.36 -0.48
C VAL A 61 -13.23 2.03 -0.65
N THR A 62 -14.26 1.25 -0.96
CA THR A 62 -15.63 1.75 -1.15
C THR A 62 -16.43 1.76 0.15
N THR A 63 -16.11 0.87 1.09
CA THR A 63 -16.74 0.77 2.41
C THR A 63 -15.69 0.39 3.47
N GLY A 64 -15.93 0.77 4.73
CA GLY A 64 -15.04 0.36 5.83
C GLY A 64 -13.77 1.22 5.97
N THR A 65 -13.77 2.45 5.47
CA THR A 65 -12.66 3.41 5.71
C THR A 65 -12.38 3.62 7.19
N SER A 66 -13.41 3.56 8.05
CA SER A 66 -13.26 3.60 9.51
C SER A 66 -12.38 2.45 10.04
N VAL A 67 -12.53 1.24 9.51
CA VAL A 67 -11.69 0.09 9.87
C VAL A 67 -10.25 0.33 9.46
N VAL A 68 -10.03 0.85 8.26
CA VAL A 68 -8.69 1.20 7.77
C VAL A 68 -8.04 2.25 8.67
N THR A 69 -8.78 3.29 9.06
CA THR A 69 -8.27 4.30 10.01
C THR A 69 -7.98 3.72 11.39
N SER A 70 -8.80 2.77 11.88
CA SER A 70 -8.54 2.09 13.16
C SER A 70 -7.28 1.23 13.10
N VAL A 71 -7.00 0.58 11.97
CA VAL A 71 -5.76 -0.18 11.76
C VAL A 71 -4.55 0.76 11.74
N ALA A 72 -4.65 1.91 11.07
CA ALA A 72 -3.59 2.89 11.01
C ALA A 72 -3.26 3.51 12.39
N GLY A 73 -4.25 3.64 13.27
CA GLY A 73 -4.09 4.13 14.64
C GLY A 73 -3.90 3.04 15.70
N ALA A 74 -3.72 1.78 15.29
CA ALA A 74 -3.58 0.67 16.24
C ALA A 74 -2.28 0.81 17.06
N PRO A 75 -2.27 0.34 18.32
CA PRO A 75 -1.03 0.24 19.08
C PRO A 75 0.00 -0.57 18.29
N CYS A 76 1.24 -0.10 18.29
CA CYS A 76 2.32 -0.75 17.57
C CYS A 76 3.56 -0.89 18.44
N SER A 77 4.42 -1.83 18.07
CA SER A 77 5.71 -2.04 18.71
C SER A 77 6.82 -1.85 17.68
N GLU A 78 7.81 -1.06 18.05
CA GLU A 78 9.04 -0.91 17.27
C GLU A 78 9.82 -2.23 17.29
N ILE A 79 10.53 -2.51 16.20
CA ILE A 79 11.43 -3.66 16.11
C ILE A 79 12.81 -3.11 15.72
N PRO A 80 13.61 -2.59 16.67
CA PRO A 80 14.78 -1.75 16.38
C PRO A 80 15.87 -2.39 15.52
N PHE A 81 15.92 -3.73 15.45
CA PHE A 81 16.90 -4.44 14.62
C PHE A 81 16.43 -4.65 13.17
N PHE A 82 15.13 -4.63 12.92
CA PHE A 82 14.55 -4.98 11.61
C PHE A 82 13.91 -3.79 10.90
N LEU A 83 13.48 -2.76 11.64
CA LEU A 83 12.81 -1.60 11.09
C LEU A 83 13.62 -0.31 11.32
N PRO A 84 13.57 0.65 10.38
CA PRO A 84 14.05 2.00 10.60
C PRO A 84 13.46 2.66 11.85
N SER A 85 14.18 3.63 12.41
CA SER A 85 13.70 4.41 13.55
C SER A 85 12.38 5.12 13.23
N GLY A 86 11.38 4.93 14.09
CA GLY A 86 10.03 5.49 13.91
C GLY A 86 9.07 4.61 13.11
N GLU A 87 9.52 3.46 12.60
CA GLU A 87 8.64 2.43 12.03
C GLU A 87 8.28 1.38 13.08
N CYS A 88 7.06 0.89 13.02
CA CYS A 88 6.55 -0.09 13.96
C CYS A 88 5.57 -1.06 13.29
N THR A 89 5.36 -2.21 13.93
CA THR A 89 4.36 -3.19 13.50
C THR A 89 3.19 -3.21 14.49
N PRO A 90 1.93 -3.35 14.04
CA PRO A 90 0.79 -3.44 14.93
C PRO A 90 0.94 -4.58 15.96
N SER A 91 0.67 -4.26 17.23
CA SER A 91 0.73 -5.20 18.35
C SER A 91 -0.49 -4.95 19.26
N PRO A 92 -1.51 -5.83 19.25
CA PRO A 92 -1.54 -7.16 18.62
C PRO A 92 -1.61 -7.10 17.07
N ASN A 93 -1.28 -8.23 16.43
CA ASN A 93 -1.30 -8.36 14.98
C ASN A 93 -2.69 -8.05 14.40
N VAL A 94 -2.70 -7.25 13.32
CA VAL A 94 -3.88 -7.07 12.47
C VAL A 94 -3.85 -8.14 11.38
N VAL A 95 -4.86 -9.01 11.37
CA VAL A 95 -4.89 -10.17 10.47
C VAL A 95 -6.07 -10.06 9.51
N VAL A 96 -5.79 -10.13 8.20
CA VAL A 96 -6.82 -10.38 7.19
C VAL A 96 -7.20 -11.85 7.28
N THR A 97 -8.32 -12.14 7.94
CA THR A 97 -8.77 -13.52 8.19
C THR A 97 -9.37 -14.17 6.95
N THR A 98 -10.01 -13.37 6.09
CA THR A 98 -10.62 -13.81 4.83
C THR A 98 -10.51 -12.70 3.79
N ALA A 99 -10.35 -13.09 2.52
CA ALA A 99 -10.45 -12.20 1.38
C ALA A 99 -11.27 -12.92 0.30
N VAL A 100 -12.38 -12.32 -0.12
CA VAL A 100 -13.28 -12.87 -1.14
C VAL A 100 -13.38 -11.87 -2.27
N GLN A 101 -13.06 -12.30 -3.49
CA GLN A 101 -13.28 -11.53 -4.69
C GLN A 101 -14.74 -11.68 -5.11
N SER A 102 -15.54 -10.63 -4.97
CA SER A 102 -16.86 -10.55 -5.60
C SER A 102 -16.68 -10.26 -7.08
N GLN A 103 -17.34 -11.04 -7.94
CA GLN A 103 -17.41 -10.78 -9.38
C GLN A 103 -18.28 -9.56 -9.68
#